data_AF-A0A4Q2DQR1-F1
#
_entry.id   AF-A0A4Q2DQR1-F1
#
_cell.length_a   1.000
_cell.length_b   1.000
_cell.length_c   1.000
_cell.angle_alpha   90.00
_cell.angle_beta   90.00
_cell.angle_gamma   90.00
#
_symmetry.space_group_name_H-M   'P 1'
#
loop_
_entity.id
_entity.type
_entity.pdbx_description
1 polymer ?
#
loop_
_entity_poly.entity_id
_entity_poly.type
_entity_poly.pdbx_seq_one_letter_code
_entity_poly.pdbx_strand_id
1 'polypeptide(L)'
;MDIVKAIETYVNKMVSTPSAMKVLLLDSHTTPIVSLASTQSVLLSHQVYLTDRIDNKKRERMPHMKCVCFLQNNEDSLEALEEELKEPNNILSKAVIERLAEVDEYEVVREVQEYFADYCPILPSLFSLNHIPSASKPLYGSSPNSWAPPALESAVEGITALLLSLKKKPVIRYERMSGMAKKLATEIQHRIQAESSLFDFRLTQVPPLLLILDRRNDPVTPLLSQWTYQAMVHELLNIQNGRVDLSNVPDISKELTDITLTTSTDPFFQSHYLATFGDLGTTLKDYVQKYQEKSLATSASSINSISDMKRFIEDYPEFRKLGGNVSKHVALVGELSRLVGLNKLLEATQAVITDNSVPAHNKLRIVMLYALRYQKTQTNNIANLIKLLLENGVPAEDAKLVYVLLNIAGSDQRQDDLFSTESFLAKGRSALKGLKGVENVYMQHRPHLAQTLENVFKGRLRDTGYPFLDGQGGPNASMQRPQDVIVFMIGGATYGEARTVTLFNQDPASVMDGPGISPGSVRVILGGTCVHRSSSYIEMIRSAAVNFPATVYDPPPESSSNAPALNLNLGGVNVSLGGPAGTGVYRTSNEGINVQADGLRDGVLNLIDKVKQGVDRIGIQ
;
A
#
# COMPACT_ATOMS: atom_id res chain seq x y z
N MET A 1 -5.15 2.91 22.39
CA MET A 1 -5.47 2.10 21.20
C MET A 1 -4.19 2.06 20.41
N ASP A 2 -3.38 1.04 20.67
CA ASP A 2 -1.98 0.95 20.23
C ASP A 2 -1.75 -0.53 19.91
N ILE A 3 -1.60 -0.83 18.62
CA ILE A 3 -1.56 -2.21 18.11
C ILE A 3 -0.20 -2.86 18.26
N VAL A 4 0.88 -2.07 18.28
CA VAL A 4 2.23 -2.58 18.56
C VAL A 4 2.25 -3.12 19.98
N LYS A 5 1.76 -2.33 20.95
CA LYS A 5 1.64 -2.76 22.36
C LYS A 5 0.70 -3.95 22.57
N ALA A 6 -0.35 -4.08 21.75
CA ALA A 6 -1.25 -5.22 21.84
C ALA A 6 -0.53 -6.53 21.46
N ILE A 7 0.21 -6.54 20.35
CA ILE A 7 1.00 -7.70 19.94
C ILE A 7 2.21 -7.92 20.86
N GLU A 8 2.93 -6.88 21.28
CA GLU A 8 3.99 -6.96 22.31
C GLU A 8 3.48 -7.67 23.58
N THR A 9 2.27 -7.34 24.04
CA THR A 9 1.67 -7.96 25.23
C THR A 9 1.41 -9.45 25.01
N TYR A 10 0.95 -9.85 23.82
CA TYR A 10 0.76 -11.26 23.48
C TYR A 10 2.09 -12.01 23.37
N VAL A 11 3.07 -11.47 22.63
CA VAL A 11 4.41 -12.07 22.49
C VAL A 11 5.07 -12.24 23.86
N ASN A 12 5.09 -11.19 24.68
CA ASN A 12 5.64 -11.26 26.05
C ASN A 12 4.91 -12.28 26.93
N LYS A 13 3.58 -12.40 26.81
CA LYS A 13 2.83 -13.42 27.55
C LYS A 13 3.22 -14.83 27.08
N MET A 14 3.25 -15.08 25.76
CA MET A 14 3.69 -16.35 25.16
C MET A 14 5.10 -16.75 25.60
N VAL A 15 6.06 -15.82 25.59
CA VAL A 15 7.44 -16.14 25.96
C VAL A 15 7.72 -16.06 27.46
N SER A 16 6.81 -15.58 28.31
CA SER A 16 7.05 -15.51 29.76
C SER A 16 7.03 -16.88 30.44
N THR A 17 6.20 -17.81 29.95
CA THR A 17 6.02 -19.15 30.53
C THR A 17 6.36 -20.21 29.46
N PRO A 18 7.10 -21.29 29.79
CA PRO A 18 7.77 -21.59 31.06
C PRO A 18 9.06 -20.77 31.26
N SER A 19 9.49 -20.53 32.52
CA SER A 19 10.81 -19.93 32.79
C SER A 19 11.92 -20.98 32.70
N ALA A 20 12.31 -21.30 31.45
CA ALA A 20 13.36 -22.25 31.10
C ALA A 20 14.06 -21.80 29.81
N MET A 21 15.12 -22.49 29.37
CA MET A 21 15.69 -22.26 28.04
C MET A 21 14.67 -22.64 26.96
N LYS A 22 14.36 -21.71 26.06
CA LYS A 22 13.30 -21.86 25.05
C LYS A 22 13.79 -21.72 23.61
N VAL A 23 13.15 -22.49 22.73
CA VAL A 23 13.11 -22.29 21.28
C VAL A 23 11.74 -21.70 20.94
N LEU A 24 11.70 -20.66 20.11
CA LEU A 24 10.47 -20.12 19.54
C LEU A 24 10.35 -20.62 18.10
N LEU A 25 9.35 -21.46 17.81
CA LEU A 25 9.01 -21.90 16.46
C LEU A 25 7.90 -21.03 15.89
N LEU A 26 8.14 -20.53 14.68
CA LEU A 26 7.25 -19.64 13.92
C LEU A 26 6.99 -20.22 12.52
N ASP A 27 5.99 -19.71 11.81
CA ASP A 27 5.75 -20.03 10.40
C ASP A 27 6.01 -18.81 9.50
N SER A 28 5.66 -18.93 8.22
CA SER A 28 5.82 -17.85 7.23
C SER A 28 4.98 -16.59 7.51
N HIS A 29 3.89 -16.73 8.26
CA HIS A 29 2.91 -15.68 8.58
C HIS A 29 3.18 -15.05 9.96
N THR A 30 3.50 -15.86 10.97
CA THR A 30 3.79 -15.36 12.33
C THR A 30 5.20 -14.78 12.47
N THR A 31 6.17 -15.21 11.64
CA THR A 31 7.54 -14.64 11.65
C THR A 31 7.56 -13.12 11.43
N PRO A 32 6.89 -12.54 10.40
CA PRO A 32 6.71 -11.09 10.26
C PRO A 32 6.09 -10.40 11.49
N ILE A 33 5.09 -11.01 12.11
CA ILE A 33 4.33 -10.43 13.23
C ILE A 33 5.22 -10.28 14.46
N VAL A 34 5.95 -11.34 14.83
CA VAL A 34 6.91 -11.31 15.94
C VAL A 34 8.08 -10.38 15.63
N SER A 35 8.58 -10.37 14.39
CA SER A 35 9.71 -9.52 13.97
C SER A 35 9.41 -8.02 14.03
N LEU A 36 8.15 -7.62 13.87
CA LEU A 36 7.70 -6.23 13.99
C LEU A 36 7.40 -5.83 15.44
N ALA A 37 6.94 -6.77 16.27
CA ALA A 37 6.52 -6.51 17.65
C ALA A 37 7.63 -6.70 18.69
N SER A 38 8.65 -7.52 18.44
CA SER A 38 9.68 -7.84 19.44
C SER A 38 11.08 -7.88 18.84
N THR A 39 12.08 -7.63 19.69
CA THR A 39 13.50 -7.69 19.31
C THR A 39 14.14 -8.96 19.86
N GLN A 40 15.21 -9.43 19.22
CA GLN A 40 15.98 -10.58 19.74
C GLN A 40 16.45 -10.35 21.18
N SER A 41 16.79 -9.12 21.57
CA SER A 41 17.15 -8.77 22.96
C SER A 41 16.00 -8.99 23.95
N VAL A 42 14.75 -8.71 23.55
CA VAL A 42 13.55 -8.94 24.38
C VAL A 42 13.17 -10.41 24.43
N LEU A 43 13.35 -11.16 23.33
CA LEU A 43 13.18 -12.61 23.34
C LEU A 43 14.22 -13.28 24.25
N LEU A 44 15.49 -12.87 24.15
CA LEU A 44 16.58 -13.38 24.96
C LEU A 44 16.42 -13.06 26.45
N SER A 45 15.90 -11.88 26.83
CA SER A 45 15.60 -11.57 28.24
C SER A 45 14.52 -12.47 28.83
N HIS A 46 13.67 -13.06 28.00
CA HIS A 46 12.69 -14.08 28.38
C HIS A 46 13.22 -15.52 28.20
N GLN A 47 14.54 -15.71 28.09
CA GLN A 47 15.19 -17.03 27.95
C GLN A 47 14.86 -17.77 26.64
N VAL A 48 14.42 -17.04 25.59
CA VAL A 48 14.34 -17.58 24.23
C VAL A 48 15.71 -17.43 23.57
N TYR A 49 16.43 -18.53 23.41
CA TYR A 49 17.79 -18.53 22.87
C TYR A 49 17.84 -18.74 21.37
N LEU A 50 16.83 -19.40 20.81
CA LEU A 50 16.73 -19.72 19.40
C LEU A 50 15.33 -19.37 18.88
N THR A 51 15.29 -18.84 17.66
CA THR A 51 14.06 -18.65 16.89
C THR A 51 14.30 -19.30 15.54
N ASP A 52 13.43 -20.23 15.17
CA ASP A 52 13.51 -20.94 13.89
C ASP A 52 12.10 -21.08 13.29
N ARG A 53 12.04 -21.48 12.03
CA ARG A 53 10.79 -21.74 11.33
C ARG A 53 10.42 -23.21 11.43
N ILE A 54 9.14 -23.51 11.59
CA ILE A 54 8.69 -24.89 11.72
C ILE A 54 8.87 -25.70 10.43
N ASP A 55 8.70 -25.06 9.28
CA ASP A 55 8.95 -25.64 7.96
C ASP A 55 10.44 -25.88 7.64
N ASN A 56 11.36 -25.46 8.52
CA ASN A 56 12.77 -25.81 8.41
C ASN A 56 13.00 -27.29 8.81
N LYS A 57 13.04 -28.19 7.82
CA LYS A 57 13.33 -29.62 8.02
C LYS A 57 14.81 -29.95 8.37
N LYS A 58 15.66 -28.93 8.61
CA LYS A 58 17.08 -29.09 8.99
C LYS A 58 17.36 -28.68 10.45
N ARG A 59 16.32 -28.58 11.28
CA ARG A 59 16.44 -28.22 12.71
C ARG A 59 17.22 -29.30 13.49
N GLU A 60 18.10 -28.85 14.38
CA GLU A 60 18.83 -29.75 15.28
C GLU A 60 17.96 -30.13 16.49
N ARG A 61 17.99 -31.41 16.89
CA ARG A 61 17.19 -31.90 18.01
C ARG A 61 17.79 -31.46 19.34
N MET A 62 17.05 -30.67 20.14
CA MET A 62 17.51 -30.13 21.43
C MET A 62 16.56 -30.49 22.59
N PRO A 63 16.57 -31.74 23.10
CA PRO A 63 15.59 -32.23 24.09
C PRO A 63 15.62 -31.52 25.45
N HIS A 64 16.67 -30.76 25.73
CA HIS A 64 16.84 -30.00 26.97
C HIS A 64 16.16 -28.63 26.94
N MET A 65 15.72 -28.16 25.76
CA MET A 65 15.01 -26.90 25.60
C MET A 65 13.49 -27.10 25.62
N LYS A 66 12.76 -26.06 26.01
CA LYS A 66 11.30 -26.01 25.86
C LYS A 66 10.93 -25.37 24.52
N CYS A 67 9.93 -25.90 23.84
CA CYS A 67 9.41 -25.30 22.63
C CYS A 67 8.24 -24.36 22.96
N VAL A 68 8.19 -23.20 22.29
CA VAL A 68 7.00 -22.34 22.21
C VAL A 68 6.68 -22.22 20.72
N CYS A 69 5.55 -22.77 20.30
CA CYS A 69 5.08 -22.67 18.93
C CYS A 69 4.06 -21.54 18.84
N PHE A 70 4.30 -20.55 17.97
CA PHE A 70 3.32 -19.51 17.65
C PHE A 70 3.10 -19.50 16.14
N LEU A 71 2.00 -20.11 15.71
CA LEU A 71 1.69 -20.43 14.32
C LEU A 71 0.26 -20.04 13.97
N GLN A 72 0.00 -19.84 12.69
CA GLN A 72 -1.32 -19.69 12.10
C GLN A 72 -2.02 -21.05 12.00
N ASN A 73 -3.33 -21.05 12.17
CA ASN A 73 -4.19 -22.22 11.96
C ASN A 73 -4.40 -22.47 10.46
N ASN A 74 -3.39 -22.98 9.76
CA ASN A 74 -3.46 -23.41 8.36
C ASN A 74 -2.89 -24.83 8.20
N GLU A 75 -3.32 -25.58 7.19
CA GLU A 75 -2.92 -26.99 7.03
C GLU A 75 -1.39 -27.16 6.85
N ASP A 76 -0.68 -26.25 6.18
CA ASP A 76 0.79 -26.35 6.04
C ASP A 76 1.52 -26.29 7.39
N SER A 77 1.09 -25.35 8.24
CA SER A 77 1.66 -25.12 9.57
C SER A 77 1.22 -26.21 10.53
N LEU A 78 -0.01 -26.72 10.40
CA LEU A 78 -0.48 -27.89 11.12
C LEU A 78 0.24 -29.16 10.66
N GLU A 79 0.47 -29.44 9.38
CA GLU A 79 1.21 -30.62 8.94
C GLU A 79 2.67 -30.58 9.38
N ALA A 80 3.33 -29.42 9.30
CA ALA A 80 4.71 -29.25 9.76
C ALA A 80 4.84 -29.38 11.29
N LEU A 81 3.84 -28.86 12.01
CA LEU A 81 3.68 -29.07 13.45
C LEU A 81 3.40 -30.60 13.66
N GLU A 82 2.55 -31.28 12.88
CA GLU A 82 2.19 -32.71 13.01
C GLU A 82 3.29 -33.75 12.70
N GLU A 83 4.14 -33.46 11.70
CA GLU A 83 5.38 -34.22 11.44
C GLU A 83 6.30 -34.12 12.64
N GLU A 84 6.52 -32.88 13.06
CA GLU A 84 7.07 -32.54 14.34
C GLU A 84 6.14 -32.98 15.48
N LEU A 85 5.08 -33.82 15.33
CA LEU A 85 4.30 -34.41 16.45
C LEU A 85 4.57 -35.87 16.67
N LYS A 86 4.63 -36.59 15.56
CA LYS A 86 5.10 -37.97 15.54
C LYS A 86 6.54 -38.03 16.11
N GLU A 87 7.26 -36.89 16.15
CA GLU A 87 7.98 -36.38 17.36
C GLU A 87 7.95 -34.80 17.44
N PRO A 88 7.60 -34.07 18.54
CA PRO A 88 6.30 -33.67 19.20
C PRO A 88 5.69 -32.18 19.05
N ASN A 89 4.45 -31.96 18.51
CA ASN A 89 3.76 -30.66 18.24
C ASN A 89 2.38 -30.75 17.47
N ASN A 90 1.18 -30.38 17.98
CA ASN A 90 0.09 -29.89 17.10
C ASN A 90 -1.12 -29.23 17.81
N ILE A 91 -1.59 -28.09 17.25
CA ILE A 91 -2.67 -27.11 17.61
C ILE A 91 -4.12 -27.34 17.08
N LEU A 92 -5.19 -26.88 17.72
CA LEU A 92 -6.49 -27.56 17.78
C LEU A 92 -7.75 -26.68 17.52
N SER A 93 -8.55 -26.85 16.46
CA SER A 93 -10.01 -26.59 16.54
C SER A 93 -10.72 -27.84 17.07
N LYS A 94 -11.99 -27.88 17.52
CA LYS A 94 -12.43 -29.00 18.41
C LYS A 94 -12.27 -30.44 17.88
N ALA A 95 -12.36 -30.71 16.57
CA ALA A 95 -12.00 -32.02 15.99
C ALA A 95 -10.47 -32.19 15.82
N VAL A 96 -9.75 -31.08 15.60
CA VAL A 96 -8.30 -31.05 15.65
C VAL A 96 -7.80 -31.15 17.12
N ILE A 97 -8.60 -30.82 18.17
CA ILE A 97 -8.29 -31.12 19.60
C ILE A 97 -8.10 -32.61 19.75
N GLU A 98 -9.01 -33.37 19.16
CA GLU A 98 -8.99 -34.82 19.17
C GLU A 98 -7.84 -35.35 18.30
N ARG A 99 -7.69 -34.86 17.05
CA ARG A 99 -6.64 -35.29 16.09
C ARG A 99 -5.22 -35.24 16.65
N LEU A 100 -4.92 -34.37 17.62
CA LEU A 100 -3.54 -34.04 17.99
C LEU A 100 -3.24 -34.37 19.46
N ALA A 101 -4.27 -34.42 20.30
CA ALA A 101 -4.22 -35.26 21.49
C ALA A 101 -4.02 -36.75 21.13
N GLU A 102 -4.54 -37.20 19.99
CA GLU A 102 -4.29 -38.55 19.45
C GLU A 102 -2.83 -38.76 19.02
N VAL A 103 -2.15 -37.70 18.55
CA VAL A 103 -0.79 -37.82 18.01
C VAL A 103 0.30 -37.50 19.05
N ASP A 104 0.00 -36.83 20.18
CA ASP A 104 0.94 -36.61 21.31
C ASP A 104 1.19 -37.88 22.14
N GLU A 105 1.70 -38.94 21.50
CA GLU A 105 2.06 -40.22 22.11
C GLU A 105 3.07 -40.09 23.27
N TYR A 106 3.76 -38.94 23.38
CA TYR A 106 4.78 -38.65 24.38
C TYR A 106 4.33 -37.65 25.48
N GLU A 107 3.07 -37.20 25.45
CA GLU A 107 2.47 -36.25 26.41
C GLU A 107 3.33 -35.01 26.71
N VAL A 108 3.95 -34.42 25.69
CA VAL A 108 4.83 -33.26 25.88
C VAL A 108 4.12 -31.92 25.68
N VAL A 109 2.94 -31.90 25.05
CA VAL A 109 2.12 -30.68 24.95
C VAL A 109 1.60 -30.34 26.35
N ARG A 110 2.06 -29.21 26.90
CA ARG A 110 1.70 -28.77 28.27
C ARG A 110 0.62 -27.73 28.33
N GLU A 111 0.48 -26.93 27.29
CA GLU A 111 -0.42 -25.79 27.28
C GLU A 111 -0.85 -25.47 25.85
N VAL A 112 -2.13 -25.10 25.71
CA VAL A 112 -2.77 -24.70 24.47
C VAL A 112 -3.47 -23.38 24.72
N GLN A 113 -3.11 -22.34 23.97
CA GLN A 113 -3.72 -21.02 24.11
C GLN A 113 -3.90 -20.36 22.74
N GLU A 114 -5.06 -19.75 22.55
CA GLU A 114 -5.34 -18.91 21.39
C GLU A 114 -4.81 -17.48 21.63
N TYR A 115 -3.97 -17.01 20.72
CA TYR A 115 -3.43 -15.65 20.73
C TYR A 115 -3.87 -14.91 19.48
N PHE A 116 -4.73 -13.90 19.64
CA PHE A 116 -5.31 -13.10 18.57
C PHE A 116 -4.33 -12.07 17.98
N ALA A 117 -3.17 -12.57 17.56
CA ALA A 117 -2.03 -11.83 17.02
C ALA A 117 -1.88 -12.07 15.51
N ASP A 118 -2.97 -11.91 14.75
CA ASP A 118 -3.08 -12.29 13.34
C ASP A 118 -2.95 -11.10 12.35
N TYR A 119 -2.09 -10.13 12.69
CA TYR A 119 -1.79 -8.99 11.84
C TYR A 119 -0.40 -8.43 12.14
N CYS A 120 0.25 -7.82 11.14
CA CYS A 120 1.56 -7.18 11.26
C CYS A 120 1.41 -5.75 11.83
N PRO A 121 1.94 -5.44 13.03
CA PRO A 121 1.84 -4.11 13.64
C PRO A 121 2.99 -3.19 13.18
N ILE A 122 2.78 -2.41 12.13
CA ILE A 122 3.84 -1.60 11.49
C ILE A 122 4.11 -0.30 12.26
N LEU A 123 3.06 0.37 12.75
CA LEU A 123 3.12 1.54 13.62
C LEU A 123 2.01 1.44 14.69
N PRO A 124 2.04 2.21 15.78
CA PRO A 124 0.98 2.24 16.79
C PRO A 124 -0.45 2.47 16.24
N SER A 125 -0.57 3.04 15.04
CA SER A 125 -1.82 3.26 14.30
C SER A 125 -1.81 2.76 12.85
N LEU A 126 -0.90 1.85 12.46
CA LEU A 126 -0.87 1.19 11.14
C LEU A 126 -0.64 -0.32 11.26
N PHE A 127 -1.59 -1.13 10.80
CA PHE A 127 -1.39 -2.58 10.61
C PHE A 127 -1.49 -3.00 9.14
N SER A 128 -1.04 -4.22 8.87
CA SER A 128 -1.15 -4.91 7.58
C SER A 128 -1.54 -6.36 7.84
N LEU A 129 -2.39 -6.95 7.00
CA LEU A 129 -2.62 -8.40 7.01
C LEU A 129 -1.54 -9.19 6.23
N ASN A 130 -0.55 -8.49 5.69
CA ASN A 130 0.55 -9.03 4.89
C ASN A 130 0.11 -9.82 3.63
N HIS A 131 -1.16 -9.67 3.23
CA HIS A 131 -1.71 -10.19 1.99
C HIS A 131 -1.37 -9.22 0.84
N ILE A 132 -0.15 -9.34 0.31
CA ILE A 132 0.29 -8.63 -0.90
C ILE A 132 -0.29 -9.35 -2.12
N PRO A 133 -1.22 -8.73 -2.88
CA PRO A 133 -1.89 -9.41 -3.99
C PRO A 133 -0.93 -9.73 -5.13
N SER A 134 -1.05 -10.93 -5.67
CA SER A 134 -0.23 -11.45 -6.77
C SER A 134 -0.99 -12.54 -7.53
N ALA A 135 -0.46 -13.02 -8.65
CA ALA A 135 -1.07 -14.11 -9.41
C ALA A 135 -1.28 -15.40 -8.57
N SER A 136 -0.37 -15.70 -7.63
CA SER A 136 -0.47 -16.86 -6.72
C SER A 136 -1.30 -16.60 -5.45
N LYS A 137 -1.48 -15.33 -5.07
CA LYS A 137 -2.32 -14.90 -3.94
C LYS A 137 -3.25 -13.77 -4.42
N PRO A 138 -4.31 -14.08 -5.19
CA PRO A 138 -5.20 -13.06 -5.74
C PRO A 138 -6.10 -12.49 -4.63
N LEU A 139 -6.32 -11.18 -4.68
CA LEU A 139 -7.30 -10.49 -3.83
C LEU A 139 -8.73 -10.60 -4.40
N TYR A 140 -8.84 -10.47 -5.72
CA TYR A 140 -10.09 -10.45 -6.46
C TYR A 140 -10.42 -11.82 -7.05
N GLY A 141 -11.71 -12.13 -7.13
CA GLY A 141 -12.25 -13.26 -7.89
C GLY A 141 -12.36 -12.94 -9.39
N SER A 142 -13.45 -13.38 -10.03
CA SER A 142 -13.70 -13.15 -11.46
C SER A 142 -14.22 -11.74 -11.81
N SER A 143 -14.39 -10.86 -10.83
CA SER A 143 -14.83 -9.47 -11.02
C SER A 143 -14.21 -8.51 -9.99
N PRO A 144 -14.14 -7.20 -10.29
CA PRO A 144 -13.67 -6.19 -9.33
C PRO A 144 -14.48 -6.09 -8.03
N ASN A 145 -15.71 -6.61 -7.99
CA ASN A 145 -16.59 -6.59 -6.82
C ASN A 145 -16.68 -7.94 -6.07
N SER A 146 -15.90 -8.94 -6.49
CA SER A 146 -15.85 -10.27 -5.87
C SER A 146 -14.50 -10.52 -5.22
N TRP A 147 -14.50 -11.03 -3.99
CA TRP A 147 -13.30 -11.54 -3.33
C TRP A 147 -12.82 -12.86 -3.93
N ALA A 148 -11.51 -13.09 -3.91
CA ALA A 148 -10.99 -14.45 -3.87
C ALA A 148 -11.30 -15.07 -2.48
N PRO A 149 -11.85 -16.29 -2.37
CA PRO A 149 -12.28 -16.83 -1.07
C PRO A 149 -11.20 -16.84 0.03
N PRO A 150 -9.93 -17.25 -0.23
CA PRO A 150 -8.89 -17.23 0.81
C PRO A 150 -8.52 -15.82 1.28
N ALA A 151 -8.64 -14.82 0.39
CA ALA A 151 -8.37 -13.42 0.74
C ALA A 151 -9.47 -12.81 1.60
N LEU A 152 -10.73 -13.26 1.42
CA LEU A 152 -11.84 -12.87 2.29
C LEU A 152 -11.68 -13.48 3.69
N GLU A 153 -11.39 -14.78 3.79
CA GLU A 153 -11.26 -15.45 5.09
C GLU A 153 -10.13 -14.83 5.92
N SER A 154 -8.93 -14.70 5.35
CA SER A 154 -7.80 -14.02 6.00
C SER A 154 -8.11 -12.56 6.39
N ALA A 155 -8.97 -11.85 5.63
CA ALA A 155 -9.43 -10.52 6.02
C ALA A 155 -10.40 -10.54 7.20
N VAL A 156 -11.30 -11.52 7.28
CA VAL A 156 -12.22 -11.72 8.41
C VAL A 156 -11.44 -12.09 9.68
N GLU A 157 -10.50 -13.04 9.57
CA GLU A 157 -9.68 -13.51 10.68
C GLU A 157 -8.80 -12.39 11.26
N GLY A 158 -7.99 -11.74 10.42
CA GLY A 158 -7.07 -10.68 10.87
C GLY A 158 -7.78 -9.45 11.46
N ILE A 159 -8.96 -9.08 10.94
CA ILE A 159 -9.77 -8.00 11.53
C ILE A 159 -10.42 -8.48 12.84
N THR A 160 -10.91 -9.72 12.91
CA THR A 160 -11.45 -10.28 14.16
C THR A 160 -10.37 -10.29 15.25
N ALA A 161 -9.15 -10.71 14.92
CA ALA A 161 -8.01 -10.69 15.82
C ALA A 161 -7.62 -9.27 16.27
N LEU A 162 -7.66 -8.28 15.38
CA LEU A 162 -7.51 -6.86 15.73
C LEU A 162 -8.57 -6.39 16.74
N LEU A 163 -9.83 -6.76 16.53
CA LEU A 163 -10.92 -6.36 17.43
C LEU A 163 -10.79 -7.02 18.81
N LEU A 164 -10.39 -8.28 18.87
CA LEU A 164 -10.16 -9.02 20.12
C LEU A 164 -8.93 -8.50 20.88
N SER A 165 -7.80 -8.28 20.19
CA SER A 165 -6.57 -7.74 20.77
C SER A 165 -6.73 -6.33 21.36
N LEU A 166 -7.54 -5.48 20.73
CA LEU A 166 -7.88 -4.15 21.23
C LEU A 166 -9.06 -4.13 22.23
N LYS A 167 -9.73 -5.28 22.41
CA LYS A 167 -10.99 -5.43 23.18
C LYS A 167 -12.06 -4.43 22.74
N LYS A 168 -12.39 -4.45 21.45
CA LYS A 168 -13.37 -3.55 20.80
C LYS A 168 -14.46 -4.33 20.10
N LYS A 169 -15.72 -4.02 20.42
CA LYS A 169 -16.91 -4.49 19.70
C LYS A 169 -17.47 -3.32 18.89
N PRO A 170 -17.21 -3.23 17.57
CA PRO A 170 -17.53 -2.05 16.80
C PRO A 170 -18.96 -2.05 16.26
N VAL A 171 -19.44 -0.86 15.93
CA VAL A 171 -20.46 -0.64 14.90
C VAL A 171 -19.74 -0.54 13.55
N ILE A 172 -20.27 -1.21 12.52
CA ILE A 172 -19.64 -1.34 11.21
C ILE A 172 -20.32 -0.43 10.19
N ARG A 173 -19.53 0.36 9.48
CA ARG A 173 -19.91 1.09 8.25
C ARG A 173 -19.01 0.67 7.10
N TYR A 174 -19.53 0.69 5.88
CA TYR A 174 -18.78 0.27 4.69
C TYR A 174 -19.11 1.15 3.48
N GLU A 175 -18.21 1.24 2.49
CA GLU A 175 -18.51 1.90 1.21
C GLU A 175 -19.58 1.13 0.42
N ARG A 176 -20.73 1.76 0.19
CA ARG A 176 -21.90 1.16 -0.45
C ARG A 176 -21.60 0.59 -1.84
N MET A 177 -20.77 1.28 -2.62
CA MET A 177 -20.44 0.86 -3.99
C MET A 177 -19.50 -0.35 -4.05
N SER A 178 -18.84 -0.72 -2.94
CA SER A 178 -18.00 -1.91 -2.89
C SER A 178 -18.78 -3.13 -2.40
N GLY A 179 -19.06 -4.05 -3.33
CA GLY A 179 -19.58 -5.38 -3.00
C GLY A 179 -18.66 -6.16 -2.06
N MET A 180 -17.34 -5.94 -2.20
CA MET A 180 -16.32 -6.52 -1.33
C MET A 180 -16.41 -5.98 0.10
N ALA A 181 -16.56 -4.66 0.27
CA ALA A 181 -16.72 -4.03 1.59
C ALA A 181 -17.99 -4.49 2.30
N LYS A 182 -19.12 -4.59 1.57
CA LYS A 182 -20.35 -5.16 2.13
C LYS A 182 -20.16 -6.61 2.59
N LYS A 183 -19.59 -7.48 1.74
CA LYS A 183 -19.38 -8.90 2.08
C LYS A 183 -18.48 -9.05 3.31
N LEU A 184 -17.37 -8.32 3.37
CA LEU A 184 -16.46 -8.34 4.52
C LEU A 184 -17.15 -7.84 5.81
N ALA A 185 -17.93 -6.76 5.73
CA ALA A 185 -18.72 -6.27 6.87
C ALA A 185 -19.68 -7.34 7.41
N THR A 186 -20.41 -8.04 6.52
CA THR A 186 -21.34 -9.11 6.89
C THR A 186 -20.62 -10.29 7.57
N GLU A 187 -19.50 -10.76 7.03
CA GLU A 187 -18.77 -11.91 7.62
C GLU A 187 -18.15 -11.59 8.98
N ILE A 188 -17.57 -10.39 9.15
CA ILE A 188 -17.05 -9.93 10.45
C ILE A 188 -18.17 -9.88 11.49
N GLN A 189 -19.35 -9.36 11.10
CA GLN A 189 -20.50 -9.32 12.00
C GLN A 189 -21.01 -10.71 12.37
N HIS A 190 -21.02 -11.65 11.42
CA HIS A 190 -21.37 -13.03 11.67
C HIS A 190 -20.39 -13.68 12.66
N ARG A 191 -19.06 -13.47 12.49
CA ARG A 191 -18.03 -13.95 13.42
C ARG A 191 -18.21 -13.35 14.83
N ILE A 192 -18.50 -12.06 14.95
CA ILE A 192 -18.79 -11.39 16.25
C ILE A 192 -20.07 -11.94 16.92
N GLN A 193 -21.05 -12.40 16.13
CA GLN A 193 -22.29 -12.99 16.65
C GLN A 193 -22.11 -14.45 17.06
N ALA A 194 -21.37 -15.25 16.29
CA ALA A 194 -21.01 -16.62 16.63
C ALA A 194 -20.19 -16.65 17.93
N GLU A 195 -19.10 -15.88 17.99
CA GLU A 195 -18.17 -15.81 19.12
C GLU A 195 -18.57 -14.76 20.17
N SER A 196 -19.87 -14.64 20.45
CA SER A 196 -20.42 -13.55 21.28
C SER A 196 -19.80 -13.42 22.68
N SER A 197 -19.31 -14.53 23.26
CA SER A 197 -18.60 -14.59 24.54
C SER A 197 -17.21 -13.95 24.49
N LEU A 198 -16.44 -14.14 23.40
CA LEU A 198 -15.15 -13.47 23.19
C LEU A 198 -15.29 -11.95 23.06
N PHE A 199 -16.47 -11.48 22.64
CA PHE A 199 -16.83 -10.08 22.48
C PHE A 199 -17.65 -9.49 23.64
N ASP A 200 -17.73 -10.15 24.80
CA ASP A 200 -18.36 -9.60 26.00
C ASP A 200 -17.43 -8.58 26.71
N PHE A 201 -17.26 -7.43 26.07
CA PHE A 201 -16.46 -6.33 26.57
C PHE A 201 -17.31 -5.29 27.30
N ARG A 202 -16.70 -4.60 28.27
CA ARG A 202 -17.31 -3.44 28.94
C ARG A 202 -17.78 -2.41 27.92
N LEU A 203 -19.09 -2.18 27.87
CA LEU A 203 -19.72 -1.22 26.97
C LEU A 203 -19.15 0.20 27.14
N THR A 204 -18.91 0.87 26.02
CA THR A 204 -18.51 2.28 25.94
C THR A 204 -19.73 3.17 25.66
N GLN A 205 -19.70 4.41 26.13
CA GLN A 205 -20.80 5.38 25.95
C GLN A 205 -21.10 5.68 24.47
N VAL A 206 -20.05 5.70 23.63
CA VAL A 206 -20.15 5.68 22.17
C VAL A 206 -19.42 4.41 21.71
N PRO A 207 -20.03 3.55 20.87
CA PRO A 207 -19.35 2.37 20.35
C PRO A 207 -18.18 2.77 19.43
N PRO A 208 -17.11 1.96 19.36
CA PRO A 208 -16.07 2.15 18.36
C PRO A 208 -16.64 1.94 16.95
N LEU A 209 -16.11 2.64 15.96
CA LEU A 209 -16.48 2.51 14.56
C LEU A 209 -15.46 1.64 13.82
N LEU A 210 -15.91 0.59 13.13
CA LEU A 210 -15.15 -0.07 12.06
C LEU A 210 -15.65 0.50 10.72
N LEU A 211 -14.76 1.12 9.96
CA LEU A 211 -15.02 1.70 8.65
C LEU A 211 -14.27 0.91 7.57
N ILE A 212 -15.01 0.21 6.71
CA ILE A 212 -14.45 -0.62 5.64
C ILE A 212 -14.51 0.14 4.31
N LEU A 213 -13.33 0.38 3.73
CA LEU A 213 -13.11 1.15 2.51
C LEU A 213 -12.48 0.26 1.42
N ASP A 214 -12.64 0.65 0.16
CA ASP A 214 -12.09 -0.05 -1.01
C ASP A 214 -11.12 0.87 -1.76
N ARG A 215 -9.91 0.35 -2.03
CA ARG A 215 -8.86 1.08 -2.75
C ARG A 215 -9.32 1.57 -4.14
N ARG A 216 -10.34 0.95 -4.74
CA ARG A 216 -10.92 1.43 -6.01
C ARG A 216 -11.56 2.82 -5.89
N ASN A 217 -11.97 3.27 -4.70
CA ASN A 217 -12.51 4.62 -4.50
C ASN A 217 -11.42 5.71 -4.58
N ASP A 218 -10.17 5.41 -4.17
CA ASP A 218 -9.00 6.28 -4.29
C ASP A 218 -7.79 5.57 -4.91
N PRO A 219 -7.78 5.41 -6.25
CA PRO A 219 -6.65 4.86 -6.99
C PRO A 219 -5.48 5.85 -7.18
N VAL A 220 -5.64 7.12 -6.79
CA VAL A 220 -4.63 8.16 -7.00
C VAL A 220 -3.55 8.10 -5.94
N THR A 221 -3.94 8.02 -4.66
CA THR A 221 -3.01 7.96 -3.52
C THR A 221 -1.86 6.95 -3.69
N PRO A 222 -2.08 5.66 -4.06
CA PRO A 222 -0.98 4.70 -4.23
C PRO A 222 -0.09 4.95 -5.45
N LEU A 223 -0.55 5.68 -6.47
CA LEU A 223 0.23 5.93 -7.70
C LEU A 223 1.18 7.13 -7.56
N LEU A 224 0.93 8.05 -6.63
CA LEU A 224 1.71 9.27 -6.45
C LEU A 224 3.08 9.03 -5.81
N SER A 225 4.10 9.74 -6.31
CA SER A 225 5.42 9.85 -5.67
C SER A 225 5.28 10.44 -4.26
N GLN A 226 5.94 9.83 -3.28
CA GLN A 226 5.85 10.20 -1.87
C GLN A 226 7.09 11.01 -1.44
N TRP A 227 6.89 12.09 -0.70
CA TRP A 227 7.96 13.03 -0.30
C TRP A 227 8.14 13.16 1.22
N THR A 228 7.69 12.14 1.97
CA THR A 228 7.86 12.07 3.43
C THR A 228 8.64 10.82 3.79
N TYR A 229 9.49 10.89 4.82
CA TYR A 229 10.64 9.97 4.93
C TYR A 229 10.26 8.47 4.83
N GLN A 230 9.35 7.98 5.67
CA GLN A 230 8.92 6.57 5.61
C GLN A 230 8.26 6.18 4.28
N ALA A 231 7.36 7.03 3.78
CA ALA A 231 6.62 6.77 2.56
C ALA A 231 7.53 6.73 1.33
N MET A 232 8.54 7.62 1.28
CA MET A 232 9.53 7.73 0.23
C MET A 232 10.51 6.54 0.24
N VAL A 233 10.94 6.08 1.44
CA VAL A 233 11.74 4.85 1.56
C VAL A 233 10.94 3.64 1.08
N HIS A 234 9.66 3.49 1.45
CA HIS A 234 8.88 2.36 0.96
C HIS A 234 8.59 2.43 -0.55
N GLU A 235 8.35 3.63 -1.09
CA GLU A 235 8.12 3.82 -2.53
C GLU A 235 9.34 3.44 -3.37
N LEU A 236 10.53 3.93 -3.00
CA LEU A 236 11.76 3.79 -3.80
C LEU A 236 12.63 2.58 -3.43
N LEU A 237 12.68 2.22 -2.14
CA LEU A 237 13.58 1.19 -1.60
C LEU A 237 12.82 0.01 -0.94
N ASN A 238 11.49 0.06 -0.86
CA ASN A 238 10.62 -1.05 -0.44
C ASN A 238 10.88 -1.56 0.99
N ILE A 239 10.23 -0.94 1.98
CA ILE A 239 10.20 -1.46 3.36
C ILE A 239 9.38 -2.75 3.41
N GLN A 240 10.00 -3.87 3.79
CA GLN A 240 9.35 -5.17 4.05
C GLN A 240 9.61 -5.60 5.48
N ASN A 241 8.54 -5.81 6.28
CA ASN A 241 8.64 -6.26 7.68
C ASN A 241 9.64 -5.47 8.54
N GLY A 242 9.71 -4.14 8.33
CA GLY A 242 10.64 -3.25 9.02
C GLY A 242 12.08 -3.27 8.51
N ARG A 243 12.37 -3.98 7.41
CA ARG A 243 13.68 -4.05 6.76
C ARG A 243 13.70 -3.35 5.41
N VAL A 244 14.89 -2.93 4.98
CA VAL A 244 15.16 -2.35 3.65
C VAL A 244 16.43 -2.99 3.09
N ASP A 245 16.32 -3.56 1.89
CA ASP A 245 17.44 -4.12 1.14
C ASP A 245 18.14 -3.02 0.32
N LEU A 246 19.41 -2.78 0.62
CA LEU A 246 20.29 -1.86 -0.09
C LEU A 246 21.37 -2.58 -0.91
N SER A 247 21.29 -3.91 -1.10
CA SER A 247 22.26 -4.70 -1.88
C SER A 247 22.49 -4.17 -3.31
N ASN A 248 21.48 -3.52 -3.90
CA ASN A 248 21.53 -2.92 -5.23
C ASN A 248 22.07 -1.47 -5.25
N VAL A 249 22.46 -0.91 -4.10
CA VAL A 249 22.97 0.47 -3.99
C VAL A 249 24.46 0.52 -4.33
N PRO A 250 24.91 1.41 -5.24
CA PRO A 250 26.32 1.55 -5.57
C PRO A 250 27.18 1.91 -4.35
N ASP A 251 28.32 1.22 -4.24
CA ASP A 251 29.34 1.42 -3.21
C ASP A 251 28.84 1.27 -1.76
N ILE A 252 27.78 0.48 -1.54
CA ILE A 252 27.26 0.20 -0.20
C ILE A 252 28.21 -0.72 0.59
N SER A 253 28.37 -0.45 1.89
CA SER A 253 29.11 -1.34 2.78
C SER A 253 28.30 -2.60 3.10
N LYS A 254 28.99 -3.75 3.25
CA LYS A 254 28.36 -5.04 3.61
C LYS A 254 27.52 -5.00 4.90
N GLU A 255 27.82 -4.08 5.80
CA GLU A 255 27.10 -3.88 7.07
C GLU A 255 25.77 -3.11 6.89
N LEU A 256 25.55 -2.50 5.73
CA LEU A 256 24.36 -1.71 5.40
C LEU A 256 23.52 -2.33 4.26
N THR A 257 23.79 -3.58 3.84
CA THR A 257 23.02 -4.23 2.77
C THR A 257 21.60 -4.62 3.19
N ASP A 258 21.38 -4.99 4.44
CA ASP A 258 20.05 -5.16 5.03
C ASP A 258 19.98 -4.31 6.30
N ILE A 259 19.06 -3.35 6.34
CA ILE A 259 18.94 -2.42 7.47
C ILE A 259 17.53 -2.42 8.05
N THR A 260 17.46 -2.41 9.39
CA THR A 260 16.20 -2.28 10.13
C THR A 260 15.80 -0.82 10.30
N LEU A 261 14.55 -0.52 9.96
CA LEU A 261 13.92 0.80 9.97
C LEU A 261 12.55 0.74 10.68
N THR A 262 12.59 0.74 12.01
CA THR A 262 11.41 0.64 12.90
C THR A 262 11.43 1.75 13.94
N THR A 263 10.26 2.30 14.29
CA THR A 263 10.17 3.46 15.20
C THR A 263 10.40 3.11 16.68
N SER A 264 10.46 1.83 17.04
CA SER A 264 10.67 1.36 18.41
C SER A 264 12.15 1.28 18.80
N THR A 265 13.04 0.98 17.85
CA THR A 265 14.49 0.81 18.11
C THR A 265 15.35 1.94 17.56
N ASP A 266 14.78 2.88 16.81
CA ASP A 266 15.51 3.96 16.13
C ASP A 266 14.96 5.34 16.50
N PRO A 267 15.62 6.06 17.43
CA PRO A 267 15.16 7.39 17.87
C PRO A 267 15.18 8.46 16.77
N PHE A 268 16.09 8.36 15.78
CA PHE A 268 16.14 9.32 14.68
C PHE A 268 14.97 9.10 13.74
N PHE A 269 14.70 7.84 13.37
CA PHE A 269 13.52 7.51 12.56
C PHE A 269 12.22 7.84 13.29
N GLN A 270 12.08 7.46 14.57
CA GLN A 270 10.92 7.77 15.40
C GLN A 270 10.58 9.28 15.42
N SER A 271 11.59 10.14 15.39
CA SER A 271 11.42 11.60 15.42
C SER A 271 11.08 12.20 14.04
N HIS A 272 11.51 11.57 12.94
CA HIS A 272 11.52 12.19 11.60
C HIS A 272 10.83 11.36 10.49
N TYR A 273 10.25 10.21 10.77
CA TYR A 273 9.60 9.35 9.76
C TYR A 273 8.45 10.04 8.98
N LEU A 274 7.81 11.06 9.57
CA LEU A 274 6.76 11.89 8.95
C LEU A 274 7.27 13.19 8.31
N ALA A 275 8.55 13.53 8.49
CA ALA A 275 9.16 14.76 7.98
C ALA A 275 9.18 14.78 6.45
N THR A 276 9.15 15.98 5.85
CA THR A 276 9.28 16.09 4.39
C THR A 276 10.74 15.86 3.99
N PHE A 277 10.97 15.46 2.74
CA PHE A 277 12.32 15.23 2.23
C PHE A 277 13.23 16.48 2.30
N GLY A 278 12.64 17.68 2.20
CA GLY A 278 13.37 18.94 2.39
C GLY A 278 13.83 19.15 3.84
N ASP A 279 12.92 18.98 4.81
CA ASP A 279 13.23 19.10 6.25
C ASP A 279 14.17 18.00 6.75
N LEU A 280 14.09 16.81 6.12
CA LEU A 280 14.97 15.68 6.43
C LEU A 280 16.43 15.99 6.08
N GLY A 281 16.69 16.70 4.99
CA GLY A 281 18.04 17.08 4.57
C GLY A 281 18.74 18.00 5.58
N THR A 282 18.03 19.00 6.11
CA THR A 282 18.56 19.90 7.14
C THR A 282 18.74 19.18 8.48
N THR A 283 17.73 18.41 8.90
CA THR A 283 17.78 17.61 10.13
C THR A 283 18.93 16.59 10.12
N LEU A 284 19.20 15.96 8.98
CA LEU A 284 20.31 15.01 8.83
C LEU A 284 21.66 15.71 8.94
N LYS A 285 21.82 16.90 8.34
CA LYS A 285 23.02 17.73 8.50
C LYS A 285 23.30 18.04 9.97
N ASP A 286 22.28 18.49 10.71
CA ASP A 286 22.38 18.73 12.15
C ASP A 286 22.74 17.46 12.94
N TYR A 287 22.22 16.30 12.53
CA TYR A 287 22.50 15.02 13.19
C TYR A 287 23.95 14.57 12.99
N VAL A 288 24.50 14.74 11.78
CA VAL A 288 25.92 14.48 11.49
C VAL A 288 26.82 15.46 12.24
N GLN A 289 26.49 16.76 12.24
CA GLN A 289 27.29 17.78 12.96
C GLN A 289 27.34 17.53 14.47
N LYS A 290 26.19 17.30 15.13
CA LYS A 290 26.11 16.99 16.57
C LYS A 290 26.90 15.72 16.95
N TYR A 291 27.08 14.82 15.99
CA TYR A 291 27.84 13.60 16.19
C TYR A 291 29.35 13.82 15.93
N GLN A 292 29.72 14.64 14.94
CA GLN A 292 31.11 15.09 14.70
C GLN A 292 31.68 15.79 15.94
N GLU A 293 30.92 16.73 16.53
CA GLU A 293 31.26 17.45 17.77
C GLU A 293 31.55 16.49 18.94
N LYS A 294 30.81 15.38 19.04
CA LYS A 294 30.98 14.36 20.10
C LYS A 294 32.13 13.39 19.87
N SER A 295 32.54 13.20 18.62
CA SER A 295 33.49 12.13 18.24
C SER A 295 34.96 12.56 18.28
N LEU A 296 35.26 13.76 18.77
CA LEU A 296 36.61 14.36 18.84
C LEU A 296 37.35 14.45 17.48
N ALA A 297 36.68 14.17 16.36
CA ALA A 297 37.22 14.26 15.01
C ALA A 297 37.54 15.73 14.67
N THR A 298 38.79 16.11 14.89
CA THR A 298 39.24 17.52 14.92
C THR A 298 39.36 18.15 13.52
N SER A 299 39.12 17.38 12.45
CA SER A 299 39.11 17.83 11.06
C SER A 299 37.75 18.44 10.68
N ALA A 300 37.65 19.76 10.85
CA ALA A 300 36.49 20.56 10.47
C ALA A 300 36.41 20.78 8.94
N SER A 301 36.12 19.73 8.17
CA SER A 301 35.57 19.89 6.81
C SER A 301 34.15 20.43 6.91
N SER A 302 33.83 21.51 6.20
CA SER A 302 32.49 22.11 6.22
C SER A 302 31.50 21.25 5.43
N ILE A 303 30.78 20.38 6.14
CA ILE A 303 29.73 19.52 5.60
C ILE A 303 28.58 20.41 5.10
N ASN A 304 28.40 20.49 3.78
CA ASN A 304 27.40 21.35 3.16
C ASN A 304 26.34 20.60 2.33
N SER A 305 26.66 19.41 1.85
CA SER A 305 25.78 18.56 1.05
C SER A 305 25.68 17.12 1.60
N ILE A 306 24.70 16.37 1.11
CA ILE A 306 24.54 14.94 1.43
C ILE A 306 25.72 14.12 0.88
N SER A 307 26.30 14.52 -0.25
CA SER A 307 27.52 13.92 -0.81
C SER A 307 28.72 14.09 0.12
N ASP A 308 28.87 15.27 0.74
CA ASP A 308 29.93 15.51 1.74
C ASP A 308 29.72 14.64 2.99
N MET A 309 28.47 14.45 3.43
CA MET A 309 28.14 13.55 4.54
C MET A 309 28.49 12.09 4.23
N LYS A 310 28.15 11.58 3.03
CA LYS A 310 28.50 10.22 2.60
C LYS A 310 30.03 10.04 2.57
N ARG A 311 30.73 10.96 1.90
CA ARG A 311 32.20 10.94 1.81
C ARG A 311 32.87 11.01 3.19
N PHE A 312 32.40 11.85 4.09
CA PHE A 312 32.94 11.95 5.45
C PHE A 312 32.83 10.63 6.22
N ILE A 313 31.75 9.87 6.03
CA ILE A 313 31.57 8.53 6.63
C ILE A 313 32.42 7.45 5.93
N GLU A 314 32.88 7.71 4.70
CA GLU A 314 33.85 6.87 3.98
C GLU A 314 35.30 7.16 4.41
N ASP A 315 35.67 8.44 4.52
CA ASP A 315 37.02 8.89 4.87
C ASP A 315 37.39 8.55 6.34
N TYR A 316 36.42 8.32 7.24
CA TYR A 316 36.66 7.99 8.65
C TYR A 316 35.99 6.67 9.10
N PRO A 317 36.60 5.49 8.86
CA PRO A 317 35.99 4.18 9.20
C PRO A 317 35.68 3.96 10.69
N GLU A 318 36.37 4.61 11.62
CA GLU A 318 36.07 4.53 13.06
C GLU A 318 34.71 5.15 13.40
N PHE A 319 34.29 6.15 12.63
CA PHE A 319 32.98 6.79 12.72
C PHE A 319 31.84 5.81 12.42
N ARG A 320 32.07 4.81 11.54
CA ARG A 320 31.09 3.74 11.25
C ARG A 320 30.85 2.85 12.47
N LYS A 321 31.90 2.52 13.22
CA LYS A 321 31.85 1.61 14.37
C LYS A 321 31.11 2.20 15.59
N LEU A 322 31.30 3.49 15.89
CA LEU A 322 30.53 4.17 16.95
C LEU A 322 29.20 4.76 16.45
N GLY A 323 29.01 4.93 15.13
CA GLY A 323 28.00 5.81 14.54
C GLY A 323 26.97 5.13 13.64
N GLY A 324 26.75 3.83 13.82
CA GLY A 324 25.91 3.02 12.93
C GLY A 324 24.55 3.62 12.55
N ASN A 325 23.83 4.25 13.49
CA ASN A 325 22.54 4.88 13.18
C ASN A 325 22.67 6.13 12.29
N VAL A 326 23.71 6.95 12.50
CA VAL A 326 24.02 8.09 11.62
C VAL A 326 24.36 7.59 10.22
N SER A 327 25.24 6.58 10.13
CA SER A 327 25.64 5.97 8.86
C SER A 327 24.45 5.40 8.08
N LYS A 328 23.52 4.73 8.76
CA LYS A 328 22.28 4.19 8.18
C LYS A 328 21.42 5.27 7.54
N HIS A 329 21.16 6.38 8.24
CA HIS A 329 20.31 7.45 7.70
C HIS A 329 21.00 8.26 6.60
N VAL A 330 22.32 8.47 6.66
CA VAL A 330 23.06 9.10 5.57
C VAL A 330 23.05 8.23 4.32
N ALA A 331 23.26 6.91 4.44
CA ALA A 331 23.16 5.98 3.32
C ALA A 331 21.76 5.99 2.68
N LEU A 332 20.70 5.89 3.50
CA LEU A 332 19.31 5.97 3.04
C LEU A 332 19.02 7.28 2.30
N VAL A 333 19.28 8.44 2.92
CA VAL A 333 18.93 9.75 2.34
C VAL A 333 19.79 10.08 1.11
N GLY A 334 21.05 9.65 1.09
CA GLY A 334 21.90 9.72 -0.09
C GLY A 334 21.34 8.92 -1.27
N GLU A 335 20.89 7.69 -1.03
CA GLU A 335 20.28 6.87 -2.08
C GLU A 335 18.93 7.41 -2.55
N LEU A 336 18.07 7.89 -1.63
CA LEU A 336 16.82 8.58 -1.99
C LEU A 336 17.09 9.79 -2.89
N SER A 337 18.11 10.59 -2.58
CA SER A 337 18.51 11.75 -3.39
C SER A 337 18.98 11.32 -4.79
N ARG A 338 19.79 10.25 -4.87
CA ARG A 338 20.26 9.68 -6.15
C ARG A 338 19.09 9.18 -7.02
N LEU A 339 18.14 8.46 -6.42
CA LEU A 339 16.98 7.90 -7.13
C LEU A 339 15.99 8.99 -7.59
N VAL A 340 15.81 10.07 -6.83
CA VAL A 340 15.01 11.23 -7.27
C VAL A 340 15.61 11.88 -8.52
N GLY A 341 16.93 12.10 -8.53
CA GLY A 341 17.63 12.67 -9.67
C GLY A 341 17.61 11.77 -10.91
N LEU A 342 17.93 10.48 -10.73
CA LEU A 342 18.00 9.51 -11.82
C LEU A 342 16.63 9.27 -12.48
N ASN A 343 15.56 9.19 -11.69
CA ASN A 343 14.21 8.95 -12.19
C ASN A 343 13.43 10.23 -12.53
N LYS A 344 14.04 11.42 -12.41
CA LYS A 344 13.43 12.74 -12.64
C LYS A 344 12.09 12.97 -11.91
N LEU A 345 11.96 12.47 -10.68
CA LEU A 345 10.68 12.40 -9.97
C LEU A 345 10.05 13.78 -9.62
N LEU A 346 10.81 14.87 -9.77
CA LEU A 346 10.34 16.25 -9.59
C LEU A 346 9.61 16.79 -10.83
N GLU A 347 9.72 16.14 -11.99
CA GLU A 347 9.08 16.51 -13.24
C GLU A 347 7.84 15.63 -13.52
N ALA A 348 6.74 16.25 -13.94
CA ALA A 348 5.47 15.56 -14.22
C ALA A 348 4.86 16.04 -15.55
N THR A 349 5.65 16.02 -16.61
CA THR A 349 5.28 16.54 -17.95
C THR A 349 5.34 15.45 -19.02
N GLN A 350 4.80 15.72 -20.21
CA GLN A 350 4.93 14.81 -21.36
C GLN A 350 6.38 14.52 -21.75
N ALA A 351 7.32 15.44 -21.46
CA ALA A 351 8.75 15.24 -21.75
C ALA A 351 9.32 14.02 -20.99
N VAL A 352 8.79 13.72 -19.79
CA VAL A 352 9.16 12.56 -18.96
C VAL A 352 8.79 11.23 -19.64
N ILE A 353 7.74 11.22 -20.47
CA ILE A 353 7.32 10.03 -21.24
C ILE A 353 8.30 9.78 -22.39
N THR A 354 8.73 10.84 -23.08
CA THR A 354 9.70 10.77 -24.18
C THR A 354 11.15 10.56 -23.74
N ASP A 355 11.44 10.66 -22.45
CA ASP A 355 12.80 10.50 -21.93
C ASP A 355 13.18 9.01 -21.76
N ASN A 356 14.27 8.59 -22.39
CA ASN A 356 14.77 7.21 -22.30
C ASN A 356 15.52 6.93 -20.98
N SER A 357 15.89 7.95 -20.19
CA SER A 357 16.47 7.74 -18.86
C SER A 357 15.43 7.37 -17.81
N VAL A 358 14.14 7.64 -18.07
CA VAL A 358 13.05 7.42 -17.11
C VAL A 358 12.52 5.98 -17.24
N PRO A 359 12.44 5.20 -16.14
CA PRO A 359 11.91 3.84 -16.19
C PRO A 359 10.46 3.77 -16.68
N ALA A 360 10.14 2.71 -17.44
CA ALA A 360 8.80 2.47 -17.98
C ALA A 360 7.67 2.54 -16.93
N HIS A 361 7.91 2.06 -15.70
CA HIS A 361 6.91 2.12 -14.62
C HIS A 361 6.53 3.56 -14.23
N ASN A 362 7.47 4.51 -14.27
CA ASN A 362 7.17 5.92 -13.97
C ASN A 362 6.40 6.59 -15.11
N LYS A 363 6.73 6.27 -16.36
CA LYS A 363 5.95 6.71 -17.54
C LYS A 363 4.49 6.22 -17.45
N LEU A 364 4.29 4.94 -17.13
CA LEU A 364 2.96 4.35 -16.94
C LEU A 364 2.16 5.05 -15.84
N ARG A 365 2.76 5.28 -14.66
CA ARG A 365 2.12 5.99 -13.53
C ARG A 365 1.60 7.38 -13.92
N ILE A 366 2.40 8.15 -14.65
CA ILE A 366 2.02 9.50 -15.11
C ILE A 366 0.79 9.44 -16.00
N VAL A 367 0.75 8.49 -16.94
CA VAL A 367 -0.39 8.32 -17.86
C VAL A 367 -1.62 7.75 -17.13
N MET A 368 -1.45 6.85 -16.17
CA MET A 368 -2.54 6.37 -15.30
C MET A 368 -3.18 7.52 -14.50
N LEU A 369 -2.37 8.37 -13.86
CA LEU A 369 -2.84 9.55 -13.11
C LEU A 369 -3.55 10.56 -14.03
N TYR A 370 -2.99 10.82 -15.21
CA TYR A 370 -3.62 11.67 -16.23
C TYR A 370 -4.97 11.09 -16.69
N ALA A 371 -5.01 9.78 -16.99
CA ALA A 371 -6.23 9.10 -17.41
C ALA A 371 -7.33 9.19 -16.35
N LEU A 372 -7.02 8.88 -15.08
CA LEU A 372 -7.95 9.06 -13.96
C LEU A 372 -8.49 10.50 -13.86
N ARG A 373 -7.64 11.50 -14.05
CA ARG A 373 -8.02 12.92 -13.95
C ARG A 373 -8.89 13.41 -15.12
N TYR A 374 -8.65 12.91 -16.33
CA TYR A 374 -9.22 13.46 -17.58
C TYR A 374 -10.10 12.49 -18.38
N GLN A 375 -10.43 11.31 -17.84
CA GLN A 375 -11.27 10.28 -18.46
C GLN A 375 -12.56 10.80 -19.13
N LYS A 376 -13.23 11.80 -18.54
CA LYS A 376 -14.47 12.42 -19.06
C LYS A 376 -14.28 13.65 -19.94
N THR A 377 -13.04 14.15 -20.13
CA THR A 377 -12.80 15.44 -20.81
C THR A 377 -11.72 15.42 -21.89
N GLN A 378 -10.75 14.52 -21.84
CA GLN A 378 -9.64 14.46 -22.82
C GLN A 378 -9.35 13.03 -23.28
N THR A 379 -10.39 12.25 -23.55
CA THR A 379 -10.31 10.82 -23.90
C THR A 379 -9.40 10.52 -25.10
N ASN A 380 -9.41 11.37 -26.13
CA ASN A 380 -8.52 11.26 -27.29
C ASN A 380 -7.03 11.43 -26.90
N ASN A 381 -6.74 12.29 -25.93
CA ASN A 381 -5.37 12.46 -25.42
C ASN A 381 -4.90 11.23 -24.64
N ILE A 382 -5.80 10.51 -23.97
CA ILE A 382 -5.46 9.24 -23.27
C ILE A 382 -4.99 8.20 -24.29
N ALA A 383 -5.71 8.02 -25.41
CA ALA A 383 -5.28 7.12 -26.48
C ALA A 383 -3.93 7.53 -27.10
N ASN A 384 -3.72 8.82 -27.32
CA ASN A 384 -2.43 9.35 -27.81
C ASN A 384 -1.28 9.13 -26.82
N LEU A 385 -1.52 9.29 -25.52
CA LEU A 385 -0.52 9.02 -24.48
C LEU A 385 -0.21 7.53 -24.35
N ILE A 386 -1.20 6.64 -24.50
CA ILE A 386 -0.98 5.19 -24.55
C ILE A 386 -0.10 4.84 -25.76
N LYS A 387 -0.35 5.43 -26.93
CA LYS A 387 0.53 5.28 -28.12
C LYS A 387 1.95 5.78 -27.83
N LEU A 388 2.08 6.93 -27.16
CA LEU A 388 3.37 7.50 -26.76
C LEU A 388 4.14 6.61 -25.77
N LEU A 389 3.46 5.90 -24.85
CA LEU A 389 4.09 4.91 -23.98
C LEU A 389 4.73 3.77 -24.79
N LEU A 390 3.99 3.21 -25.75
CA LEU A 390 4.46 2.13 -26.62
C LEU A 390 5.68 2.56 -27.45
N GLU A 391 5.63 3.76 -28.02
CA GLU A 391 6.73 4.35 -28.80
C GLU A 391 8.00 4.62 -27.96
N ASN A 392 7.86 4.75 -26.64
CA ASN A 392 8.96 5.08 -25.71
C ASN A 392 9.30 3.95 -24.72
N GLY A 393 9.14 2.70 -25.19
CA GLY A 393 9.70 1.50 -24.55
C GLY A 393 8.87 0.88 -23.42
N VAL A 394 7.59 1.26 -23.27
CA VAL A 394 6.69 0.61 -22.31
C VAL A 394 6.06 -0.63 -22.95
N PRO A 395 6.07 -1.81 -22.28
CA PRO A 395 5.44 -3.03 -22.81
C PRO A 395 3.96 -2.85 -23.15
N ALA A 396 3.49 -3.56 -24.18
CA ALA A 396 2.10 -3.47 -24.63
C ALA A 396 1.09 -4.04 -23.62
N GLU A 397 1.51 -4.99 -22.78
CA GLU A 397 0.75 -5.46 -21.62
C GLU A 397 0.56 -4.36 -20.57
N ASP A 398 1.60 -3.59 -20.30
CA ASP A 398 1.61 -2.50 -19.32
C ASP A 398 0.83 -1.28 -19.78
N ALA A 399 0.97 -0.89 -21.04
CA ALA A 399 0.23 0.23 -21.63
C ALA A 399 -1.31 -0.01 -21.56
N LYS A 400 -1.76 -1.26 -21.68
CA LYS A 400 -3.18 -1.63 -21.53
C LYS A 400 -3.70 -1.50 -20.09
N LEU A 401 -2.83 -1.53 -19.08
CA LEU A 401 -3.25 -1.36 -17.68
C LEU A 401 -3.89 0.01 -17.41
N VAL A 402 -3.68 0.99 -18.29
CA VAL A 402 -4.39 2.28 -18.25
C VAL A 402 -5.90 2.10 -18.43
N TYR A 403 -6.36 1.30 -19.40
CA TYR A 403 -7.79 1.01 -19.59
C TYR A 403 -8.34 0.13 -18.48
N VAL A 404 -7.57 -0.88 -18.05
CA VAL A 404 -7.91 -1.73 -16.90
C VAL A 404 -8.19 -0.90 -15.65
N LEU A 405 -7.32 0.07 -15.34
CA LEU A 405 -7.51 0.98 -14.22
C LEU A 405 -8.78 1.84 -14.34
N LEU A 406 -9.11 2.34 -15.54
CA LEU A 406 -10.35 3.07 -15.78
C LEU A 406 -11.60 2.18 -15.65
N ASN A 407 -11.54 0.94 -16.12
CA ASN A 407 -12.67 0.00 -16.03
C ASN A 407 -12.89 -0.54 -14.60
N ILE A 408 -11.87 -0.51 -13.74
CA ILE A 408 -11.94 -0.99 -12.34
C ILE A 408 -12.20 0.16 -11.35
N ALA A 409 -11.60 1.33 -11.57
CA ALA A 409 -11.54 2.45 -10.63
C ALA A 409 -11.75 3.83 -11.31
N GLY A 410 -12.37 3.85 -12.49
CA GLY A 410 -12.78 5.08 -13.18
C GLY A 410 -13.86 5.87 -12.45
N SER A 411 -14.27 7.02 -12.99
CA SER A 411 -15.33 7.87 -12.42
C SER A 411 -16.64 7.14 -12.12
N ASP A 412 -16.98 6.16 -12.94
CA ASP A 412 -18.30 5.52 -12.95
C ASP A 412 -18.34 4.25 -12.10
N GLN A 413 -17.17 3.79 -11.63
CA GLN A 413 -17.01 2.71 -10.65
C GLN A 413 -16.87 3.22 -9.22
N ARG A 414 -16.51 4.50 -9.06
CA ARG A 414 -16.22 5.12 -7.76
C ARG A 414 -17.47 5.70 -7.10
N GLN A 415 -17.40 5.84 -5.78
CA GLN A 415 -18.49 6.39 -4.99
C GLN A 415 -18.41 7.91 -4.86
N ASP A 416 -17.20 8.46 -4.73
CA ASP A 416 -16.95 9.87 -4.45
C ASP A 416 -16.20 10.57 -5.61
N ASP A 417 -16.51 11.84 -5.89
CA ASP A 417 -15.73 12.65 -6.86
C ASP A 417 -14.40 13.11 -6.24
N LEU A 418 -13.40 12.24 -6.36
CA LEU A 418 -12.00 12.44 -5.96
C LEU A 418 -11.37 13.74 -6.50
N PHE A 419 -11.84 14.26 -7.64
CA PHE A 419 -11.29 15.49 -8.24
C PHE A 419 -12.16 16.74 -7.98
N SER A 420 -13.37 16.54 -7.46
CA SER A 420 -14.29 17.58 -6.96
C SER A 420 -14.43 18.77 -7.90
N THR A 421 -14.93 18.50 -9.11
CA THR A 421 -15.06 19.53 -10.16
C THR A 421 -16.04 20.64 -9.77
N GLU A 422 -17.06 20.32 -8.95
CA GLU A 422 -18.08 21.27 -8.48
C GLU A 422 -17.61 22.23 -7.36
N SER A 423 -16.41 22.05 -6.81
CA SER A 423 -15.99 22.72 -5.56
C SER A 423 -15.11 23.98 -5.73
N PHE A 424 -14.94 24.49 -6.95
CA PHE A 424 -14.21 25.75 -7.18
C PHE A 424 -14.86 26.95 -6.45
N LEU A 425 -16.19 26.98 -6.33
CA LEU A 425 -16.92 28.02 -5.61
C LEU A 425 -16.82 27.90 -4.06
N ALA A 426 -16.52 26.71 -3.53
CA ALA A 426 -16.33 26.50 -2.09
C ALA A 426 -14.87 26.67 -1.65
N LYS A 427 -13.89 26.30 -2.50
CA LYS A 427 -12.45 26.47 -2.23
C LYS A 427 -12.04 27.93 -2.00
N GLY A 428 -12.80 28.90 -2.53
CA GLY A 428 -12.61 30.33 -2.26
C GLY A 428 -12.74 30.75 -0.79
N ARG A 429 -13.18 29.88 0.13
CA ARG A 429 -13.23 30.14 1.58
C ARG A 429 -12.24 29.31 2.42
N SER A 430 -11.77 28.15 1.97
CA SER A 430 -10.75 27.33 2.68
C SER A 430 -9.31 27.56 2.18
N ALA A 431 -9.09 28.32 1.09
CA ALA A 431 -7.74 28.70 0.64
C ALA A 431 -7.04 29.75 1.55
N LEU A 432 -7.64 30.13 2.67
CA LEU A 432 -7.09 31.08 3.64
C LEU A 432 -7.04 30.47 5.04
N LYS A 433 -5.82 30.08 5.45
CA LYS A 433 -5.40 29.47 6.74
C LYS A 433 -5.58 27.95 6.81
N GLY A 434 -4.48 27.22 7.05
CA GLY A 434 -4.56 25.81 7.46
C GLY A 434 -3.21 25.15 7.78
N LEU A 435 -2.19 25.31 6.95
CA LEU A 435 -0.90 24.63 7.14
C LEU A 435 0.18 25.54 7.74
N LYS A 436 0.59 25.25 8.97
CA LYS A 436 1.88 25.72 9.51
C LYS A 436 3.00 24.88 8.90
N GLY A 437 3.44 25.29 7.74
CA GLY A 437 4.51 24.69 6.96
C GLY A 437 4.51 25.35 5.58
N VAL A 438 5.68 25.61 5.02
CA VAL A 438 5.79 26.20 3.67
C VAL A 438 5.02 25.30 2.70
N GLU A 439 4.13 25.88 1.89
CA GLU A 439 3.32 25.13 0.92
C GLU A 439 4.22 24.47 -0.14
N ASN A 440 4.66 23.26 0.16
CA ASN A 440 5.49 22.48 -0.73
C ASN A 440 4.62 21.96 -1.88
N VAL A 441 4.95 22.40 -3.11
CA VAL A 441 4.24 22.02 -4.35
C VAL A 441 4.12 20.50 -4.49
N TYR A 442 5.11 19.75 -4.01
CA TYR A 442 5.15 18.28 -4.05
C TYR A 442 4.23 17.60 -3.01
N MET A 443 3.62 18.34 -2.09
CA MET A 443 2.78 17.84 -0.99
C MET A 443 1.33 18.37 -1.02
N GLN A 444 0.87 18.92 -2.16
CA GLN A 444 -0.48 19.47 -2.32
C GLN A 444 -1.60 18.41 -2.25
N HIS A 445 -1.29 17.14 -2.54
CA HIS A 445 -2.28 16.07 -2.54
C HIS A 445 -2.62 15.60 -1.10
N ARG A 446 -3.91 15.66 -0.75
CA ARG A 446 -4.48 15.12 0.50
C ARG A 446 -5.27 13.84 0.15
N PRO A 447 -4.91 12.65 0.69
CA PRO A 447 -5.64 11.41 0.42
C PRO A 447 -7.13 11.50 0.74
N HIS A 448 -7.98 10.78 -0.01
CA HIS A 448 -9.44 10.82 0.15
C HIS A 448 -9.87 10.45 1.57
N LEU A 449 -9.18 9.49 2.18
CA LEU A 449 -9.34 9.06 3.58
C LEU A 449 -9.40 10.25 4.55
N ALA A 450 -8.63 11.32 4.31
CA ALA A 450 -8.61 12.48 5.19
C ALA A 450 -9.97 13.19 5.26
N GLN A 451 -10.64 13.33 4.11
CA GLN A 451 -11.96 13.94 4.01
C GLN A 451 -13.04 13.02 4.61
N THR A 452 -12.90 11.71 4.43
CA THR A 452 -13.80 10.70 5.02
C THR A 452 -13.71 10.69 6.54
N LEU A 453 -12.51 10.71 7.12
CA LEU A 453 -12.28 10.82 8.57
C LEU A 453 -12.80 12.16 9.13
N GLU A 454 -12.56 13.26 8.43
CA GLU A 454 -13.09 14.57 8.82
C GLU A 454 -14.63 14.58 8.86
N ASN A 455 -15.28 13.89 7.90
CA ASN A 455 -16.73 13.71 7.89
C ASN A 455 -17.22 12.78 9.01
N VAL A 456 -16.48 11.73 9.38
CA VAL A 456 -16.78 10.89 10.55
C VAL A 456 -16.80 11.75 11.82
N PHE A 457 -15.70 12.46 12.11
CA PHE A 457 -15.57 13.23 13.36
C PHE A 457 -16.49 14.44 13.44
N LYS A 458 -16.91 15.01 12.30
CA LYS A 458 -17.93 16.07 12.26
C LYS A 458 -19.37 15.56 12.38
N GLY A 459 -19.61 14.24 12.34
CA GLY A 459 -20.97 13.66 12.28
C GLY A 459 -21.68 13.98 10.97
N ARG A 460 -20.92 14.00 9.85
CA ARG A 460 -21.36 14.39 8.50
C ARG A 460 -21.14 13.29 7.44
N LEU A 461 -20.64 12.13 7.84
CA LEU A 461 -20.47 11.00 6.92
C LEU A 461 -21.86 10.50 6.48
N ARG A 462 -22.14 10.56 5.17
CA ARG A 462 -23.46 10.31 4.60
C ARG A 462 -23.82 8.83 4.65
N ASP A 463 -24.96 8.51 5.25
CA ASP A 463 -25.48 7.14 5.33
C ASP A 463 -25.85 6.55 3.95
N THR A 464 -26.06 7.41 2.93
CA THR A 464 -26.33 6.98 1.55
C THR A 464 -25.12 6.36 0.86
N GLY A 465 -23.90 6.83 1.14
CA GLY A 465 -22.64 6.29 0.61
C GLY A 465 -21.91 5.37 1.59
N TYR A 466 -22.06 5.60 2.89
CA TYR A 466 -21.41 4.83 3.95
C TYR A 466 -22.45 4.26 4.92
N PRO A 467 -23.35 3.36 4.49
CA PRO A 467 -24.39 2.81 5.36
C PRO A 467 -23.79 2.09 6.57
N PHE A 468 -24.57 2.04 7.65
CA PHE A 468 -24.36 1.09 8.73
C PHE A 468 -24.72 -0.33 8.24
N LEU A 469 -24.07 -1.34 8.80
CA LEU A 469 -24.49 -2.72 8.60
C LEU A 469 -25.87 -2.95 9.24
N ASP A 470 -26.67 -3.81 8.60
CA ASP A 470 -28.10 -3.98 8.88
C ASP A 470 -28.38 -4.21 10.39
N GLY A 471 -29.29 -3.41 10.95
CA GLY A 471 -29.66 -3.46 12.37
C GLY A 471 -28.78 -2.67 13.35
N GLN A 472 -27.61 -2.15 12.93
CA GLN A 472 -26.73 -1.38 13.82
C GLN A 472 -26.99 0.13 13.83
N GLY A 473 -27.68 0.65 12.80
CA GLY A 473 -28.05 2.07 12.69
C GLY A 473 -29.27 2.41 13.55
N GLY A 474 -29.05 2.77 14.82
CA GLY A 474 -30.11 3.31 15.69
C GLY A 474 -30.49 4.76 15.35
N PRO A 475 -31.61 5.29 15.89
CA PRO A 475 -31.96 6.70 15.76
C PRO A 475 -30.81 7.60 16.23
N ASN A 476 -30.42 8.57 15.39
CA ASN A 476 -29.28 9.48 15.60
C ASN A 476 -27.88 8.81 15.66
N ALA A 477 -27.73 7.54 15.28
CA ALA A 477 -26.41 6.88 15.25
C ALA A 477 -25.40 7.60 14.33
N SER A 478 -25.85 8.19 13.22
CA SER A 478 -24.99 9.01 12.33
C SER A 478 -24.61 10.38 12.89
N MET A 479 -25.27 10.86 13.95
CA MET A 479 -24.88 12.08 14.67
C MET A 479 -23.86 11.82 15.79
N GLN A 480 -23.68 10.57 16.20
CA GLN A 480 -22.67 10.20 17.20
C GLN A 480 -21.27 10.38 16.62
N ARG A 481 -20.37 10.96 17.41
CA ARG A 481 -18.96 11.16 17.06
C ARG A 481 -18.13 10.06 17.71
N PRO A 482 -17.70 9.02 16.97
CA PRO A 482 -16.88 7.97 17.55
C PRO A 482 -15.52 8.54 17.98
N GLN A 483 -15.12 8.23 19.22
CA GLN A 483 -13.75 8.52 19.70
C GLN A 483 -12.75 7.50 19.14
N ASP A 484 -13.22 6.26 18.95
CA ASP A 484 -12.42 5.12 18.51
C ASP A 484 -12.85 4.74 17.09
N VAL A 485 -11.94 4.86 16.12
CA VAL A 485 -12.18 4.53 14.70
C VAL A 485 -11.11 3.56 14.20
N ILE A 486 -11.53 2.45 13.63
CA ILE A 486 -10.68 1.49 12.94
C ILE A 486 -11.05 1.58 11.46
N VAL A 487 -10.09 1.91 10.61
CA VAL A 487 -10.25 1.95 9.16
C VAL A 487 -9.56 0.73 8.56
N PHE A 488 -10.30 -0.07 7.79
CA PHE A 488 -9.74 -1.15 7.00
C PHE A 488 -9.87 -0.87 5.51
N MET A 489 -8.76 -0.96 4.79
CA MET A 489 -8.67 -0.70 3.37
C MET A 489 -8.48 -2.00 2.58
N ILE A 490 -9.53 -2.41 1.88
CA ILE A 490 -9.50 -3.51 0.91
C ILE A 490 -8.66 -3.07 -0.28
N GLY A 491 -7.71 -3.90 -0.73
CA GLY A 491 -6.76 -3.50 -1.77
C GLY A 491 -5.67 -2.56 -1.25
N GLY A 492 -5.40 -2.58 0.05
CA GLY A 492 -4.19 -2.02 0.66
C GLY A 492 -4.25 -0.53 1.04
N ALA A 493 -3.61 -0.24 2.16
CA ALA A 493 -3.36 1.12 2.66
C ALA A 493 -2.03 1.66 2.10
N THR A 494 -1.76 2.96 2.30
CA THR A 494 -0.48 3.59 1.92
C THR A 494 0.17 4.30 3.10
N TYR A 495 1.49 4.53 3.04
CA TYR A 495 2.17 5.34 4.05
C TYR A 495 1.76 6.83 4.00
N GLY A 496 1.28 7.34 2.87
CA GLY A 496 0.68 8.67 2.77
C GLY A 496 -0.56 8.80 3.65
N GLU A 497 -1.45 7.81 3.61
CA GLU A 497 -2.63 7.72 4.48
C GLU A 497 -2.27 7.44 5.94
N ALA A 498 -1.27 6.58 6.19
CA ALA A 498 -0.77 6.32 7.54
C ALA A 498 -0.23 7.59 8.20
N ARG A 499 0.47 8.46 7.43
CA ARG A 499 0.87 9.80 7.88
C ARG A 499 -0.34 10.66 8.22
N THR A 500 -1.35 10.72 7.36
CA THR A 500 -2.60 11.46 7.64
C THR A 500 -3.23 11.00 8.96
N VAL A 501 -3.39 9.69 9.14
CA VAL A 501 -3.96 9.07 10.35
C VAL A 501 -3.11 9.35 11.59
N THR A 502 -1.79 9.31 11.47
CA THR A 502 -0.88 9.63 12.58
C THR A 502 -0.98 11.10 12.99
N LEU A 503 -1.08 12.03 12.03
CA LEU A 503 -1.30 13.45 12.30
C LEU A 503 -2.66 13.70 12.95
N PHE A 504 -3.72 13.01 12.51
CA PHE A 504 -5.04 13.05 13.19
C PHE A 504 -4.94 12.61 14.66
N ASN A 505 -4.12 11.60 14.98
CA ASN A 505 -3.94 11.12 16.35
C ASN A 505 -3.09 12.07 17.22
N GLN A 506 -2.09 12.73 16.64
CA GLN A 506 -1.18 13.65 17.34
C GLN A 506 -1.80 15.03 17.56
N ASP A 507 -2.30 15.65 16.48
CA ASP A 507 -2.92 16.98 16.50
C ASP A 507 -4.13 17.01 15.53
N PRO A 508 -5.34 16.63 16.00
CA PRO A 508 -6.55 16.69 15.20
C PRO A 508 -6.84 18.08 14.61
N ALA A 509 -6.42 19.15 15.30
CA ALA A 509 -6.64 20.53 14.87
C ALA A 509 -5.72 20.93 13.71
N SER A 510 -4.61 20.22 13.48
CA SER A 510 -3.75 20.40 12.30
C SER A 510 -4.32 19.78 11.02
N VAL A 511 -5.33 18.92 11.12
CA VAL A 511 -5.87 18.13 9.98
C VAL A 511 -7.35 18.40 9.69
N MET A 512 -8.06 19.14 10.54
CA MET A 512 -9.51 19.41 10.40
C MET A 512 -9.83 20.91 10.32
N ASP A 513 -10.58 21.31 9.30
CA ASP A 513 -11.12 22.66 9.18
C ASP A 513 -12.22 22.91 10.24
N GLY A 514 -11.89 23.55 11.36
CA GLY A 514 -12.84 24.14 12.30
C GLY A 514 -12.59 23.81 13.79
N PRO A 515 -13.18 24.58 14.72
CA PRO A 515 -12.95 24.42 16.15
C PRO A 515 -13.69 23.21 16.74
N GLY A 516 -13.08 22.56 17.75
CA GLY A 516 -13.83 21.75 18.72
C GLY A 516 -13.42 20.29 18.94
N ILE A 517 -12.21 19.86 18.55
CA ILE A 517 -11.67 18.53 18.89
C ILE A 517 -10.32 18.72 19.58
N SER A 518 -10.23 18.31 20.85
CA SER A 518 -9.00 18.41 21.65
C SER A 518 -7.99 17.33 21.23
N PRO A 519 -6.67 17.58 21.30
CA PRO A 519 -5.66 16.54 21.13
C PRO A 519 -5.93 15.32 22.02
N GLY A 520 -5.78 14.11 21.46
CA GLY A 520 -6.06 12.85 22.15
C GLY A 520 -7.54 12.48 22.36
N SER A 521 -8.51 13.30 21.91
CA SER A 521 -9.95 12.97 22.02
C SER A 521 -10.46 12.02 20.92
N VAL A 522 -9.66 11.79 19.88
CA VAL A 522 -9.92 10.81 18.80
C VAL A 522 -8.73 9.86 18.68
N ARG A 523 -9.00 8.61 18.31
CA ARG A 523 -8.02 7.53 18.14
C ARG A 523 -8.38 6.74 16.89
N VAL A 524 -7.55 6.86 15.86
CA VAL A 524 -7.69 6.19 14.57
C VAL A 524 -6.61 5.12 14.44
N ILE A 525 -7.01 3.91 14.04
CA ILE A 525 -6.10 2.92 13.45
C ILE A 525 -6.42 2.81 11.96
N LEU A 526 -5.39 2.76 11.14
CA LEU A 526 -5.47 2.34 9.75
C LEU A 526 -4.93 0.92 9.61
N GLY A 527 -5.51 0.14 8.72
CA GLY A 527 -4.83 -0.99 8.10
C GLY A 527 -5.47 -1.36 6.78
N GLY A 528 -4.97 -2.44 6.19
CA GLY A 528 -5.47 -2.99 4.94
C GLY A 528 -4.90 -4.37 4.70
N THR A 529 -5.28 -4.97 3.56
CA THR A 529 -4.76 -6.27 3.13
C THR A 529 -3.24 -6.28 3.07
N CYS A 530 -2.64 -5.20 2.55
CA CYS A 530 -1.22 -4.89 2.65
C CYS A 530 -0.98 -3.37 2.78
N VAL A 531 0.29 -2.96 2.79
CA VAL A 531 0.69 -1.56 2.55
C VAL A 531 1.34 -1.47 1.17
N HIS A 532 0.80 -0.60 0.31
CA HIS A 532 1.23 -0.46 -1.07
C HIS A 532 2.26 0.67 -1.28
N ARG A 533 3.23 0.37 -2.14
CA ARG A 533 3.94 1.30 -3.04
C ARG A 533 3.36 1.20 -4.45
N SER A 534 3.64 2.20 -5.29
CA SER A 534 3.03 2.33 -6.63
C SER A 534 3.16 1.09 -7.52
N SER A 535 4.34 0.47 -7.54
CA SER A 535 4.60 -0.77 -8.29
C SER A 535 3.81 -1.98 -7.78
N SER A 536 3.68 -2.14 -6.46
CA SER A 536 2.88 -3.23 -5.88
C SER A 536 1.37 -3.04 -6.11
N TYR A 537 0.91 -1.79 -6.23
CA TYR A 537 -0.47 -1.48 -6.59
C TYR A 537 -0.75 -1.77 -8.07
N ILE A 538 0.19 -1.41 -8.96
CA ILE A 538 0.12 -1.76 -10.39
C ILE A 538 0.16 -3.29 -10.58
N GLU A 539 0.98 -4.02 -9.81
CA GLU A 539 1.02 -5.49 -9.86
C GLU A 539 -0.28 -6.14 -9.35
N MET A 540 -0.93 -5.58 -8.31
CA MET A 540 -2.27 -6.01 -7.92
C MET A 540 -3.28 -5.82 -9.07
N ILE A 541 -3.24 -4.68 -9.77
CA ILE A 541 -4.13 -4.45 -10.92
C ILE A 541 -3.81 -5.42 -12.06
N ARG A 542 -2.52 -5.62 -12.38
CA ARG A 542 -2.05 -6.52 -13.45
C ARG A 542 -2.51 -7.96 -13.19
N SER A 543 -2.27 -8.47 -11.99
CA SER A 543 -2.65 -9.84 -11.58
C SER A 543 -4.17 -10.03 -11.50
N ALA A 544 -4.92 -9.02 -11.03
CA ALA A 544 -6.38 -9.07 -11.01
C ALA A 544 -6.99 -9.10 -12.43
N ALA A 545 -6.45 -8.32 -13.36
CA ALA A 545 -6.96 -8.20 -14.72
C ALA A 545 -6.94 -9.52 -15.53
N VAL A 546 -6.02 -10.43 -15.21
CA VAL A 546 -5.95 -11.78 -15.82
C VAL A 546 -7.21 -12.60 -15.54
N ASN A 547 -7.86 -12.38 -14.38
CA ASN A 547 -9.04 -13.13 -13.95
C ASN A 547 -10.37 -12.45 -14.35
N PHE A 548 -10.31 -11.27 -14.97
CA PHE A 548 -11.48 -10.49 -15.35
C PHE A 548 -11.85 -10.72 -16.83
N PRO A 549 -13.11 -10.41 -17.24
CA PRO A 549 -13.50 -10.49 -18.63
C PRO A 549 -12.59 -9.64 -19.53
N ALA A 550 -12.29 -10.12 -20.73
CA ALA A 550 -11.36 -9.46 -21.67
C ALA A 550 -11.73 -7.99 -21.98
N THR A 551 -13.01 -7.63 -21.85
CA THR A 551 -13.51 -6.25 -21.97
C THR A 551 -12.90 -5.27 -20.95
N VAL A 552 -12.27 -5.74 -19.87
CA VAL A 552 -11.54 -4.87 -18.93
C VAL A 552 -10.33 -4.18 -19.58
N TYR A 553 -9.78 -4.74 -20.66
CA TYR A 553 -8.68 -4.16 -21.44
C TYR A 553 -9.14 -3.22 -22.56
N ASP A 554 -10.44 -3.21 -22.89
CA ASP A 554 -11.00 -2.36 -23.92
C ASP A 554 -11.26 -0.93 -23.40
N PRO A 555 -11.29 0.10 -24.27
CA PRO A 555 -11.63 1.46 -23.87
C PRO A 555 -13.02 1.53 -23.19
N PRO A 556 -13.19 2.26 -22.06
CA PRO A 556 -14.47 2.34 -21.34
C PRO A 556 -15.63 2.82 -22.25
N PRO A 557 -16.88 2.36 -22.06
CA PRO A 557 -17.96 2.59 -23.03
C PRO A 557 -18.31 4.05 -23.31
N GLU A 558 -18.07 5.01 -22.42
CA GLU A 558 -18.24 6.45 -22.74
C GLU A 558 -17.18 6.97 -23.75
N SER A 559 -16.07 6.25 -23.95
CA SER A 559 -15.05 6.57 -24.96
C SER A 559 -15.38 6.06 -26.37
N SER A 560 -16.34 5.14 -26.51
CA SER A 560 -16.58 4.41 -27.76
C SER A 560 -17.29 5.21 -28.86
N SER A 561 -17.59 6.49 -28.64
CA SER A 561 -18.22 7.36 -29.64
C SER A 561 -17.23 8.02 -30.60
N ASN A 562 -15.94 8.13 -30.26
CA ASN A 562 -14.91 8.79 -31.09
C ASN A 562 -13.46 8.26 -30.95
N ALA A 563 -13.20 7.23 -30.13
CA ALA A 563 -11.85 6.68 -30.00
C ALA A 563 -11.39 6.01 -31.32
N PRO A 564 -10.22 6.39 -31.90
CA PRO A 564 -9.70 5.73 -33.09
C PRO A 564 -9.24 4.30 -32.78
N ALA A 565 -9.61 3.34 -33.63
CA ALA A 565 -9.16 1.95 -33.51
C ALA A 565 -7.64 1.86 -33.64
N LEU A 566 -6.98 1.26 -32.65
CA LEU A 566 -5.53 1.13 -32.61
C LEU A 566 -5.10 -0.15 -33.35
N ASN A 567 -4.83 0.00 -34.64
CA ASN A 567 -4.24 -1.05 -35.47
C ASN A 567 -2.72 -0.84 -35.59
N LEU A 568 -1.93 -1.73 -35.00
CA LEU A 568 -0.47 -1.75 -35.09
C LEU A 568 -0.02 -2.90 -35.98
N ASN A 569 0.66 -2.58 -37.09
CA ASN A 569 1.28 -3.57 -37.97
C ASN A 569 2.77 -3.69 -37.64
N LEU A 570 3.18 -4.82 -37.05
CA LEU A 570 4.58 -5.18 -36.87
C LEU A 570 4.91 -6.38 -37.75
N GLY A 571 5.49 -6.14 -38.93
CA GLY A 571 6.24 -7.14 -39.69
C GLY A 571 5.51 -8.45 -40.00
N GLY A 572 4.25 -8.38 -40.43
CA GLY A 572 3.42 -9.56 -40.76
C GLY A 572 2.41 -9.96 -39.68
N VAL A 573 2.37 -9.21 -38.57
CA VAL A 573 1.38 -9.35 -37.50
C VAL A 573 0.66 -8.02 -37.29
N ASN A 574 -0.66 -8.02 -37.46
CA ASN A 574 -1.54 -6.92 -37.10
C ASN A 574 -2.10 -7.15 -35.69
N VAL A 575 -1.92 -6.18 -34.79
CA VAL A 575 -2.57 -6.14 -33.48
C VAL A 575 -3.66 -5.08 -33.53
N SER A 576 -4.91 -5.49 -33.32
CA SER A 576 -6.08 -4.60 -33.23
C SER A 576 -6.50 -4.43 -31.78
N LEU A 577 -6.72 -3.17 -31.36
CA LEU A 577 -7.24 -2.79 -30.05
C LEU A 577 -8.48 -1.90 -30.24
N GLY A 578 -9.66 -2.47 -29.95
CA GLY A 578 -10.95 -1.81 -30.09
C GLY A 578 -11.50 -1.72 -31.52
N GLY A 579 -12.83 -1.57 -31.63
CA GLY A 579 -13.57 -1.45 -32.90
C GLY A 579 -14.40 -2.70 -33.24
N PRO A 580 -15.23 -2.64 -34.30
CA PRO A 580 -16.19 -3.71 -34.65
C PRO A 580 -15.56 -5.04 -35.09
N ALA A 581 -14.24 -5.07 -35.34
CA ALA A 581 -13.50 -6.30 -35.61
C ALA A 581 -13.07 -7.07 -34.34
N GLY A 582 -13.20 -6.46 -33.15
CA GLY A 582 -12.72 -7.00 -31.89
C GLY A 582 -11.22 -6.81 -31.64
N THR A 583 -10.84 -6.97 -30.37
CA THR A 583 -9.44 -6.91 -29.92
C THR A 583 -8.75 -8.25 -30.18
N GLY A 584 -7.65 -8.26 -30.93
CA GLY A 584 -7.04 -9.50 -31.41
C GLY A 584 -5.71 -9.36 -32.16
N VAL A 585 -5.06 -10.50 -32.41
CA VAL A 585 -3.78 -10.61 -33.14
C VAL A 585 -3.99 -11.41 -34.43
N TYR A 586 -3.78 -10.78 -35.57
CA TYR A 586 -4.03 -11.33 -36.90
C TYR A 586 -2.72 -11.48 -37.67
N ARG A 587 -2.45 -12.67 -38.23
CA ARG A 587 -1.35 -12.88 -39.17
C ARG A 587 -1.81 -12.55 -40.58
N THR A 588 -1.01 -11.79 -41.33
CA THR A 588 -1.27 -11.55 -42.75
C THR A 588 -0.72 -12.70 -43.59
N SER A 589 -1.60 -13.53 -44.13
CA SER A 589 -1.24 -14.55 -45.14
C SER A 589 -0.95 -13.88 -46.48
N ASN A 590 0.31 -13.91 -46.93
CA ASN A 590 0.70 -13.47 -48.26
C ASN A 590 0.28 -14.49 -49.33
N GLU A 591 -0.92 -14.35 -49.86
CA GLU A 591 -1.27 -14.79 -51.23
C GLU A 591 -1.96 -13.63 -51.94
N GLY A 592 -1.40 -13.21 -53.08
CA GLY A 592 -1.78 -11.97 -53.76
C GLY A 592 -2.58 -12.20 -55.04
N ILE A 593 -3.48 -11.26 -55.34
CA ILE A 593 -4.02 -11.02 -56.68
C ILE A 593 -3.87 -9.53 -57.01
N ASN A 594 -3.50 -9.25 -58.25
CA ASN A 594 -3.17 -7.94 -58.80
C ASN A 594 -4.41 -7.13 -59.27
N VAL A 595 -4.18 -5.88 -59.71
CA VAL A 595 -5.10 -4.97 -60.44
C VAL A 595 -6.13 -4.31 -59.49
N GLN A 596 -6.13 -2.99 -59.24
CA GLN A 596 -6.17 -1.88 -60.20
C GLN A 596 -5.73 -0.57 -59.50
N ALA A 597 -4.68 0.10 -59.99
CA ALA A 597 -4.14 1.31 -59.37
C ALA A 597 -3.91 2.42 -60.41
N ASP A 598 -5.00 3.06 -60.86
CA ASP A 598 -4.99 4.37 -61.52
C ASP A 598 -6.37 5.03 -61.32
N GLY A 599 -6.41 6.22 -60.70
CA GLY A 599 -7.66 6.93 -60.44
C GLY A 599 -7.72 7.89 -59.24
N LEU A 600 -6.73 7.84 -58.32
CA LEU A 600 -6.74 8.66 -57.09
C LEU A 600 -5.66 9.76 -57.02
N ARG A 601 -4.83 9.95 -58.06
CA ARG A 601 -3.83 11.04 -58.10
C ARG A 601 -4.39 12.37 -58.65
N ASP A 602 -5.29 12.34 -59.63
CA ASP A 602 -5.82 13.57 -60.27
C ASP A 602 -6.85 14.34 -59.42
N GLY A 603 -7.49 13.67 -58.45
CA GLY A 603 -8.44 14.32 -57.54
C GLY A 603 -7.80 15.26 -56.52
N VAL A 604 -6.56 14.98 -56.12
CA VAL A 604 -5.87 15.74 -55.05
C VAL A 604 -5.21 17.02 -55.58
N LEU A 605 -4.65 16.98 -56.80
CA LEU A 605 -4.02 18.14 -57.42
C LEU A 605 -5.04 19.25 -57.77
N ASN A 606 -6.21 18.87 -58.31
CA ASN A 606 -7.28 19.81 -58.64
C ASN A 606 -7.92 20.52 -57.43
N LEU A 607 -7.77 19.98 -56.21
CA LEU A 607 -8.28 20.61 -54.99
C LEU A 607 -7.32 21.68 -54.47
N ILE A 608 -6.01 21.44 -54.58
CA ILE A 608 -4.97 22.33 -54.06
C ILE A 608 -4.90 23.64 -54.87
N ASP A 609 -4.99 23.58 -56.20
CA ASP A 609 -4.98 24.79 -57.04
C ASP A 609 -6.23 25.66 -56.86
N LYS A 610 -7.40 25.05 -56.60
CA LYS A 610 -8.64 25.81 -56.31
C LYS A 610 -8.61 26.51 -54.96
N VAL A 611 -7.99 25.90 -53.95
CA VAL A 611 -7.78 26.55 -52.64
C VAL A 611 -6.80 27.72 -52.76
N LYS A 612 -5.75 27.58 -53.57
CA LYS A 612 -4.76 28.65 -53.79
C LYS A 612 -5.37 29.89 -54.48
N GLN A 613 -6.19 29.70 -55.52
CA GLN A 613 -6.93 30.80 -56.16
C GLN A 613 -7.98 31.47 -55.25
N GLY A 614 -8.46 30.77 -54.22
CA GLY A 614 -9.39 31.34 -53.23
C GLY A 614 -8.73 32.31 -52.25
N VAL A 615 -7.48 32.04 -51.86
CA VAL A 615 -6.75 32.86 -50.87
C VAL A 615 -6.26 34.19 -51.48
N ASP A 616 -5.77 34.17 -52.72
CA ASP A 616 -5.27 35.39 -53.40
C ASP A 616 -6.38 36.41 -53.72
N ARG A 617 -7.65 36.01 -53.68
CA ARG A 617 -8.82 36.91 -53.87
C ARG A 617 -9.33 37.60 -52.60
N ILE A 618 -8.83 37.22 -51.43
CA ILE A 618 -9.24 37.82 -50.14
C ILE A 618 -8.22 38.87 -49.66
N GLY A 619 -7.05 38.95 -50.30
CA GLY A 619 -6.00 39.94 -49.99
C GLY A 619 -6.14 41.31 -50.66
N ILE A 620 -7.15 41.53 -51.53
CA ILE A 620 -7.38 42.81 -52.22
C ILE A 620 -8.89 43.10 -52.31
N GLN A 621 -9.47 43.54 -51.19
CA GLN A 621 -10.71 44.34 -51.13
C GLN A 621 -10.76 45.16 -49.83
#